data_AF-A0A5J6HZS4-F1
#
_entry.id   AF-A0A5J6HZS4-F1
#
_cell.length_a   1.000
_cell.length_b   1.000
_cell.length_c   1.000
_cell.angle_alpha   90.00
_cell.angle_beta   90.00
_cell.angle_gamma   90.00
#
_symmetry.space_group_name_H-M   'P 1'
#
loop_
_entity.id
_entity.type
_entity.pdbx_description
1 polymer ?
#
loop_
_entity_poly.entity_id
_entity_poly.type
_entity_poly.pdbx_seq_one_letter_code
_entity_poly.pdbx_strand_id
1 'polypeptide(L)'
;MVRDPKAYVTPDVWEREVAFLLRDPQNTRELAERKFGQAIAFVMTCGENPDLLMGPTNTVDEAWHSFMLDSIHYTHFTNRHFGRYIHHVPELPGSTADTACVQAGDHADGHDPKTGMPLVLAQTIKTIKAAGFEIDAELWGMADAADCNQCHAGCHDSPKKQ
;
A
#
# COMPACT_ATOMS: atom_id res chain seq x y z
N MET A 1 -8.60 1.37 20.46
CA MET A 1 -9.61 0.51 19.82
C MET A 1 -9.19 0.36 18.38
N VAL A 2 -9.18 -0.88 17.85
CA VAL A 2 -8.86 -1.13 16.44
C VAL A 2 -9.96 -0.53 15.58
N ARG A 3 -9.59 0.23 14.53
CA ARG A 3 -10.52 0.79 13.54
C ARG A 3 -10.93 -0.29 12.56
N ASP A 4 -12.23 -0.43 12.32
CA ASP A 4 -12.77 -1.28 11.27
C ASP A 4 -12.77 -0.52 9.93
N PRO A 5 -12.03 -0.97 8.91
CA PRO A 5 -12.05 -0.35 7.58
C PRO A 5 -13.46 -0.27 6.98
N LYS A 6 -14.32 -1.26 7.23
CA LYS A 6 -15.68 -1.31 6.67
C LYS A 6 -16.57 -0.17 7.17
N ALA A 7 -16.23 0.44 8.31
CA ALA A 7 -16.96 1.57 8.87
C ALA A 7 -16.75 2.89 8.10
N TYR A 8 -15.78 2.96 7.19
CA TYR A 8 -15.46 4.20 6.43
C TYR A 8 -16.18 4.32 5.09
N VAL A 9 -16.90 3.27 4.68
CA VAL A 9 -17.75 3.24 3.48
C VAL A 9 -19.15 2.77 3.85
N THR A 10 -20.13 3.06 3.00
CA THR A 10 -21.49 2.51 3.18
C THR A 10 -21.50 1.02 2.82
N PRO A 11 -22.46 0.22 3.32
CA PRO A 11 -22.61 -1.17 2.91
C PRO A 11 -22.75 -1.35 1.39
N ASP A 12 -23.47 -0.44 0.72
CA ASP A 12 -23.65 -0.50 -0.74
C ASP A 12 -22.35 -0.27 -1.50
N VAL A 13 -21.51 0.67 -1.04
CA VAL A 13 -20.18 0.88 -1.63
C VAL A 13 -19.29 -0.34 -1.37
N TRP A 14 -19.35 -0.91 -0.17
CA TRP A 14 -18.59 -2.13 0.14
C TRP A 14 -18.94 -3.28 -0.79
N GLU A 15 -20.22 -3.62 -0.92
CA GLU A 15 -20.65 -4.72 -1.80
C GLU A 15 -20.35 -4.46 -3.27
N ARG A 16 -20.45 -3.20 -3.70
CA ARG A 16 -20.12 -2.78 -5.06
C ARG A 16 -18.63 -2.96 -5.38
N GLU A 17 -17.74 -2.51 -4.50
CA GLU A 17 -16.29 -2.63 -4.72
C GLU A 17 -15.81 -4.08 -4.65
N VAL A 18 -16.38 -4.87 -3.72
CA VAL A 18 -16.15 -6.33 -3.69
C VAL A 18 -16.59 -6.97 -5.01
N ALA A 19 -17.74 -6.56 -5.57
CA ALA A 19 -18.20 -7.07 -6.87
C ALA A 19 -17.29 -6.66 -8.04
N PHE A 20 -16.63 -5.51 -7.98
CA PHE A 20 -15.64 -5.11 -8.99
C PHE A 20 -14.36 -5.93 -8.89
N LEU A 21 -13.84 -6.17 -7.68
CA LEU A 21 -12.68 -7.02 -7.46
C LEU A 21 -12.92 -8.47 -7.92
N LEU A 22 -14.14 -8.98 -7.78
CA LEU A 22 -14.55 -10.32 -8.26
C LEU A 22 -14.56 -10.47 -9.79
N ARG A 23 -14.32 -9.39 -10.56
CA ARG A 23 -14.12 -9.50 -12.01
C ARG A 23 -12.79 -10.17 -12.36
N ASP A 24 -11.80 -10.08 -11.46
CA ASP A 24 -10.60 -10.91 -11.56
C ASP A 24 -10.94 -12.33 -11.06
N PRO A 25 -10.82 -13.37 -11.91
CA PRO A 25 -11.08 -14.75 -11.50
C PRO A 25 -10.14 -15.27 -10.40
N GLN A 26 -9.01 -14.60 -10.12
CA GLN A 26 -8.12 -14.94 -9.02
C GLN A 26 -8.67 -14.49 -7.65
N ASN A 27 -9.65 -13.58 -7.63
CA ASN A 27 -10.25 -13.10 -6.40
C ASN A 27 -11.43 -13.98 -5.98
N THR A 28 -11.32 -14.61 -4.80
CA THR A 28 -12.49 -15.10 -4.06
C THR A 28 -13.18 -13.93 -3.36
N ARG A 29 -14.45 -14.10 -2.93
CA ARG A 29 -15.14 -13.06 -2.15
C ARG A 29 -14.38 -12.70 -0.87
N GLU A 30 -13.89 -13.72 -0.17
CA GLU A 30 -13.10 -13.53 1.05
C GLU A 30 -11.82 -12.73 0.77
N LEU A 31 -11.08 -13.07 -0.29
CA LEU A 31 -9.88 -12.33 -0.68
C LEU A 31 -10.21 -10.89 -1.11
N ALA A 32 -11.28 -10.69 -1.87
CA ALA A 32 -11.73 -9.36 -2.29
C ALA A 32 -12.11 -8.47 -1.09
N GLU A 33 -12.82 -9.01 -0.11
CA GLU A 33 -13.17 -8.31 1.13
C GLU A 33 -11.93 -7.94 1.94
N ARG A 34 -10.96 -8.85 2.07
CA ARG A 34 -9.68 -8.59 2.74
C ARG A 34 -8.88 -7.50 2.01
N LYS A 35 -8.72 -7.61 0.68
CA LYS A 35 -8.03 -6.61 -0.16
C LYS A 35 -8.67 -5.23 -0.03
N PHE A 36 -9.99 -5.14 -0.15
CA PHE A 36 -10.69 -3.86 -0.06
C PHE A 36 -10.59 -3.25 1.34
N GLY A 37 -10.67 -4.06 2.40
CA GLY A 37 -10.43 -3.60 3.76
C GLY A 37 -9.03 -2.99 3.95
N GLN A 38 -7.99 -3.65 3.44
CA GLN A 38 -6.63 -3.13 3.51
C GLN A 38 -6.43 -1.87 2.63
N ALA A 39 -7.10 -1.78 1.48
CA ALA A 39 -7.10 -0.57 0.66
C ALA A 39 -7.74 0.62 1.38
N ILE A 40 -8.87 0.44 2.06
CA ILE A 40 -9.49 1.50 2.87
C ILE A 40 -8.57 1.94 4.01
N ALA A 41 -7.96 0.99 4.73
CA ALA A 41 -6.98 1.31 5.78
C ALA A 41 -5.80 2.13 5.24
N PHE A 42 -5.28 1.74 4.08
CA PHE A 42 -4.20 2.46 3.40
C PHE A 42 -4.61 3.89 3.01
N VAL A 43 -5.74 4.07 2.30
CA VAL A 43 -6.19 5.40 1.83
C VAL A 43 -6.54 6.32 3.01
N MET A 44 -7.18 5.79 4.07
CA MET A 44 -7.42 6.55 5.30
C MET A 44 -6.12 7.05 5.91
N THR A 45 -5.10 6.19 5.97
CA THR A 45 -3.79 6.55 6.52
C THR A 45 -3.08 7.58 5.65
N CYS A 46 -3.09 7.45 4.32
CA CYS A 46 -2.53 8.44 3.39
C CYS A 46 -3.25 9.79 3.48
N GLY A 47 -4.57 9.77 3.64
CA GLY A 47 -5.38 10.98 3.80
C GLY A 47 -5.04 11.75 5.09
N GLU A 48 -4.82 11.02 6.17
CA GLU A 48 -4.43 11.53 7.50
C GLU A 48 -2.96 11.96 7.58
N ASN A 49 -2.11 11.50 6.65
CA ASN A 49 -0.66 11.77 6.64
C ASN A 49 -0.19 12.30 5.27
N PRO A 50 -0.63 13.50 4.84
CA PRO A 50 -0.37 14.02 3.48
C PRO A 50 1.12 14.20 3.13
N ASP A 51 1.98 14.40 4.12
CA ASP A 51 3.41 14.69 3.92
C ASP A 51 4.30 13.42 3.96
N LEU A 52 3.72 12.25 4.20
CA LEU A 52 4.46 10.99 4.26
C LEU A 52 4.42 10.27 2.91
N LEU A 53 5.60 9.89 2.43
CA LEU A 53 5.71 8.97 1.30
C LEU A 53 5.26 7.58 1.74
N MET A 54 4.21 7.06 1.09
CA MET A 54 3.59 5.79 1.40
C MET A 54 3.25 5.04 0.12
N GLY A 55 3.41 3.71 0.14
CA GLY A 55 3.12 2.84 -0.99
C GLY A 55 2.54 1.50 -0.54
N PRO A 56 1.46 1.00 -1.17
CA PRO A 56 0.92 -0.32 -0.88
C PRO A 56 1.75 -1.43 -1.57
N THR A 57 1.50 -2.69 -1.22
CA THR A 57 1.91 -3.83 -2.07
C THR A 57 1.02 -3.91 -3.32
N ASN A 58 1.47 -4.61 -4.37
CA ASN A 58 0.68 -4.83 -5.59
C ASN A 58 -0.73 -5.36 -5.30
N THR A 59 -0.85 -6.26 -4.32
CA THR A 59 -2.11 -6.90 -3.92
C THR A 59 -3.10 -5.91 -3.31
N VAL A 60 -2.61 -4.94 -2.52
CA VAL A 60 -3.44 -3.88 -1.93
C VAL A 60 -3.68 -2.76 -2.95
N ASP A 61 -2.69 -2.46 -3.80
CA ASP A 61 -2.80 -1.50 -4.88
C ASP A 61 -3.91 -1.86 -5.87
N GLU A 62 -4.06 -3.14 -6.22
CA GLU A 62 -5.14 -3.64 -7.08
C GLU A 62 -6.53 -3.20 -6.57
N ALA A 63 -6.78 -3.30 -5.26
CA ALA A 63 -8.05 -2.90 -4.67
C ALA A 63 -8.21 -1.38 -4.56
N TRP A 64 -7.13 -0.65 -4.26
CA TRP A 64 -7.18 0.80 -4.30
C TRP A 64 -7.44 1.32 -5.73
N HIS A 65 -6.79 0.73 -6.72
CA HIS A 65 -6.98 1.02 -8.13
C HIS A 65 -8.43 0.73 -8.56
N SER A 66 -8.99 -0.43 -8.18
CA SER A 66 -10.40 -0.75 -8.45
C SER A 66 -11.33 0.33 -7.88
N PHE A 67 -11.13 0.73 -6.62
CA PHE A 67 -11.96 1.76 -5.99
C PHE A 67 -11.82 3.11 -6.70
N MET A 68 -10.61 3.50 -7.08
CA MET A 68 -10.35 4.72 -7.84
C MET A 68 -11.08 4.77 -9.18
N LEU A 69 -11.16 3.63 -9.88
CA LEU A 69 -11.88 3.52 -11.15
C LEU A 69 -13.40 3.71 -10.97
N ASP A 70 -13.97 3.43 -9.79
CA ASP A 70 -15.31 3.88 -9.42
C ASP A 70 -15.33 5.35 -8.99
N SER A 71 -14.91 6.19 -9.94
CA SER A 71 -14.51 7.59 -9.75
C SER A 71 -15.49 8.45 -8.96
N ILE A 72 -16.81 8.24 -9.11
CA ILE A 72 -17.83 8.98 -8.35
C ILE A 72 -17.72 8.65 -6.86
N HIS A 73 -17.72 7.36 -6.50
CA HIS A 73 -17.67 6.94 -5.09
C HIS A 73 -16.31 7.24 -4.46
N TYR A 74 -15.21 7.07 -5.20
CA TYR A 74 -13.88 7.43 -4.72
C TYR A 74 -13.72 8.94 -4.49
N THR A 75 -14.22 9.77 -5.41
CA THR A 75 -14.23 11.23 -5.24
C THR A 75 -15.06 11.64 -4.03
N HIS A 76 -16.25 11.05 -3.84
CA HIS A 76 -17.07 11.32 -2.67
C HIS A 76 -16.39 10.87 -1.37
N PHE A 77 -15.79 9.69 -1.35
CA PHE A 77 -15.08 9.14 -0.19
C PHE A 77 -13.93 10.06 0.24
N THR A 78 -13.05 10.42 -0.69
CA THR A 78 -11.88 11.26 -0.39
C THR A 78 -12.26 12.68 0.03
N ASN A 79 -13.24 13.31 -0.63
CA ASN A 79 -13.74 14.62 -0.21
C ASN A 79 -14.44 14.57 1.15
N ARG A 80 -15.22 13.52 1.43
CA ARG A 80 -15.92 13.39 2.72
C ARG A 80 -14.95 13.28 3.89
N HIS A 81 -13.89 12.50 3.75
CA HIS A 81 -12.96 12.22 4.85
C HIS A 81 -11.81 13.22 4.96
N PHE A 82 -11.36 13.80 3.84
CA PHE A 82 -10.14 14.64 3.82
C PHE A 82 -10.36 16.04 3.22
N GLY A 83 -11.53 16.33 2.65
CA GLY A 83 -11.79 17.59 1.96
C GLY A 83 -11.00 17.78 0.65
N ARG A 84 -10.35 16.72 0.16
CA ARG A 84 -9.50 16.72 -1.04
C ARG A 84 -9.46 15.34 -1.68
N TYR A 85 -9.11 15.28 -2.96
CA TYR A 85 -8.85 14.02 -3.67
C TYR A 85 -7.48 13.45 -3.27
N ILE A 86 -7.40 12.12 -3.13
CA ILE A 86 -6.13 11.41 -2.92
C ILE A 86 -5.71 10.80 -4.26
N HIS A 87 -4.66 11.36 -4.86
CA HIS A 87 -4.17 10.94 -6.17
C HIS A 87 -3.36 9.64 -6.07
N HIS A 88 -3.58 8.72 -7.01
CA HIS A 88 -2.70 7.59 -7.29
C HIS A 88 -1.77 7.97 -8.41
N VAL A 89 -0.50 7.60 -8.27
CA VAL A 89 0.52 7.77 -9.29
C VAL A 89 1.02 6.36 -9.61
N PRO A 90 0.66 5.79 -10.77
CA PRO A 90 1.09 4.45 -11.14
C PRO A 90 2.60 4.36 -11.27
N GLU A 91 3.17 3.23 -10.86
CA GLU A 91 4.57 2.92 -11.15
C GLU A 91 4.73 2.70 -12.66
N LEU A 92 5.64 3.46 -13.26
CA LEU A 92 5.98 3.33 -14.68
C LEU A 92 7.23 2.45 -14.82
N PRO A 93 7.25 1.47 -15.75
CA PRO A 93 8.44 0.67 -16.00
C PRO A 93 9.65 1.56 -16.33
N GLY A 94 10.72 1.43 -15.54
CA GLY A 94 11.94 2.21 -15.72
C GLY A 94 11.88 3.64 -15.16
N SER A 95 10.79 4.06 -14.51
CA SER A 95 10.77 5.24 -13.66
C SER A 95 11.20 4.84 -12.26
N THR A 96 12.27 5.42 -11.75
CA THR A 96 12.44 5.52 -10.30
C THR A 96 11.24 6.33 -9.82
N ALA A 97 10.27 5.73 -9.13
CA ALA A 97 9.10 6.44 -8.60
C ALA A 97 9.47 7.35 -7.40
N ASP A 98 10.57 8.11 -7.57
CA ASP A 98 11.23 8.97 -6.61
C ASP A 98 11.42 10.37 -7.24
N THR A 99 10.47 10.96 -7.97
CA THR A 99 10.69 12.34 -8.45
C THR A 99 9.44 13.17 -8.79
N ALA A 100 8.37 13.06 -8.03
CA ALA A 100 7.26 13.99 -8.23
C ALA A 100 6.53 14.41 -6.95
N CYS A 101 7.25 14.78 -5.88
CA CYS A 101 6.87 15.94 -5.01
C CYS A 101 7.69 16.16 -3.73
N VAL A 102 8.73 15.38 -3.38
CA VAL A 102 9.59 15.71 -2.24
C VAL A 102 11.06 15.66 -2.65
N GLN A 103 11.83 16.67 -2.23
CA GLN A 103 13.27 16.76 -2.50
C GLN A 103 13.97 15.48 -2.04
N ALA A 104 14.73 14.87 -2.95
CA ALA A 104 15.55 13.71 -2.69
C ALA A 104 16.58 14.04 -1.60
N GLY A 105 16.44 13.39 -0.45
CA GLY A 105 17.52 13.22 0.52
C GLY A 105 18.37 12.01 0.13
N ASP A 106 19.68 12.13 0.34
CA ASP A 106 20.72 11.27 -0.20
C ASP A 106 20.54 9.76 -0.01
N HIS A 107 20.78 9.05 -1.12
CA HIS A 107 20.91 7.61 -1.33
C HIS A 107 21.34 6.77 -0.12
N ALA A 108 20.35 6.18 0.56
CA ALA A 108 20.47 4.83 1.10
C ALA A 108 19.86 3.84 0.08
N ASP A 109 20.24 2.58 0.15
CA ASP A 109 19.80 1.43 -0.67
C ASP A 109 18.28 1.15 -0.64
N GLY A 110 17.46 2.08 -0.14
CA GLY A 110 16.01 2.08 -0.25
C GLY A 110 15.33 1.00 0.59
N HIS A 111 16.08 0.17 1.33
CA HIS A 111 15.58 -0.98 2.08
C HIS A 111 15.91 -0.88 3.57
N ASP A 112 15.00 -1.35 4.42
CA ASP A 112 15.17 -1.39 5.87
C ASP A 112 16.17 -2.50 6.24
N PRO A 113 17.26 -2.19 6.95
CA PRO A 113 18.33 -3.14 7.23
C PRO A 113 17.96 -4.25 8.23
N LYS A 114 16.80 -4.17 8.89
CA LYS A 114 16.31 -5.19 9.83
C LYS A 114 15.34 -6.17 9.18
N THR A 115 14.59 -5.71 8.19
CA THR A 115 13.50 -6.46 7.56
C THR A 115 13.75 -6.80 6.10
N GLY A 116 14.69 -6.11 5.45
CA GLY A 116 14.96 -6.25 4.01
C GLY A 116 13.85 -5.69 3.11
N MET A 117 12.79 -5.09 3.67
CA MET A 117 11.70 -4.50 2.91
C MET A 117 12.08 -3.12 2.39
N PRO A 118 11.50 -2.65 1.26
CA PRO A 118 11.61 -1.25 0.87
C PRO A 118 11.21 -0.33 2.03
N LEU A 119 12.00 0.71 2.31
CA LEU A 119 11.80 1.65 3.41
C LEU A 119 10.39 2.27 3.37
N VAL A 120 9.87 2.54 2.18
CA VAL A 120 8.50 3.02 1.96
C VAL A 120 7.47 2.01 2.47
N LEU A 121 7.62 0.72 2.14
CA LEU A 121 6.69 -0.33 2.56
C LEU A 121 6.71 -0.53 4.10
N ALA A 122 7.90 -0.59 4.70
CA ALA A 122 8.04 -0.69 6.15
C ALA A 122 7.43 0.52 6.87
N GLN A 123 7.65 1.72 6.35
CA GLN A 123 7.05 2.95 6.87
C GLN A 123 5.52 2.93 6.70
N THR A 124 5.00 2.48 5.56
CA THR A 124 3.55 2.35 5.32
C THR A 124 2.90 1.42 6.34
N ILE A 125 3.41 0.20 6.51
CA ILE A 125 2.88 -0.79 7.47
C ILE A 125 2.90 -0.22 8.89
N LYS A 126 3.99 0.42 9.29
CA LYS A 126 4.11 1.06 10.61
C LYS A 126 3.06 2.17 10.80
N THR A 127 2.83 2.98 9.77
CA THR A 127 1.90 4.12 9.83
C THR A 127 0.46 3.64 9.90
N ILE A 128 0.09 2.61 9.13
CA ILE A 128 -1.26 2.00 9.19
C ILE A 128 -1.54 1.42 10.58
N LYS A 129 -0.57 0.72 11.18
CA LYS A 129 -0.69 0.22 12.57
C LYS A 129 -0.85 1.37 13.56
N ALA A 130 -0.07 2.44 13.42
CA ALA A 130 -0.16 3.62 14.27
C ALA A 130 -1.50 4.37 14.11
N ALA A 131 -2.10 4.34 12.90
CA ALA A 131 -3.44 4.87 12.63
C ALA A 131 -4.57 4.02 13.24
N GLY A 132 -4.23 2.84 13.78
CA GLY A 132 -5.16 1.97 14.52
C GLY A 132 -5.83 0.90 13.66
N PHE A 133 -5.33 0.61 12.46
CA PHE A 133 -5.82 -0.47 11.59
C PHE A 133 -4.98 -1.73 11.74
N GLU A 134 -5.62 -2.89 11.59
CA GLU A 134 -4.93 -4.18 11.50
C GLU A 134 -4.29 -4.39 10.12
N ILE A 135 -3.12 -5.03 10.13
CA ILE A 135 -2.39 -5.40 8.92
C ILE A 135 -2.64 -6.87 8.62
N ASP A 136 -3.12 -7.12 7.41
CA ASP A 136 -3.16 -8.48 6.86
C ASP A 136 -1.76 -8.90 6.40
N ALA A 137 -1.09 -9.73 7.19
CA ALA A 137 0.30 -10.12 6.94
C ALA A 137 0.54 -10.73 5.55
N GLU A 138 -0.43 -11.47 5.00
CA GLU A 138 -0.32 -12.07 3.67
C GLU A 138 -0.36 -11.01 2.58
N LEU A 139 -1.35 -10.10 2.64
CA LEU A 139 -1.53 -9.06 1.63
C LEU A 139 -0.39 -8.02 1.64
N TRP A 140 0.29 -7.86 2.79
CA TRP A 140 1.40 -6.94 2.95
C TRP A 140 2.79 -7.59 2.80
N GLY A 141 2.88 -8.81 2.25
CA GLY A 141 4.16 -9.48 1.96
C GLY A 141 4.95 -9.89 3.20
N MET A 142 4.27 -10.01 4.35
CA MET A 142 4.89 -10.42 5.63
C MET A 142 4.78 -11.93 5.88
N ALA A 143 4.09 -12.69 5.02
CA ALA A 143 3.96 -14.14 5.15
C ALA A 143 5.30 -14.88 5.02
N ASP A 144 6.23 -14.35 4.22
CA ASP A 144 7.56 -14.95 4.00
C ASP A 144 8.63 -14.44 4.97
N ALA A 145 8.31 -13.45 5.82
CA ALA A 145 9.26 -12.91 6.81
C ALA A 145 9.57 -13.89 7.95
N ALA A 146 8.80 -14.97 8.08
CA ALA A 146 9.03 -16.04 9.05
C ALA A 146 10.10 -17.07 8.61
N ASP A 147 10.46 -17.11 7.32
CA ASP A 147 11.43 -18.06 6.75
C ASP A 147 12.63 -17.35 6.07
N CYS A 148 13.00 -16.16 6.54
CA CYS A 148 14.19 -15.47 6.03
C CYS A 148 15.48 -15.98 6.71
N ASN A 149 15.85 -17.23 6.42
CA ASN A 149 17.10 -17.87 6.88
C ASN A 149 18.14 -18.05 5.76
N GLN A 150 17.97 -17.38 4.61
CA GLN A 150 18.90 -17.51 3.46
C GLN A 150 19.34 -16.15 2.87
N CYS A 151 19.55 -15.13 3.70
CA CYS A 151 20.27 -13.92 3.28
C CYS A 151 21.80 -14.12 3.35
N HIS A 152 22.34 -14.92 2.43
CA HIS A 152 23.77 -14.94 2.13
C HIS A 152 24.01 -14.86 0.61
N ALA A 153 23.87 -13.67 0.04
CA ALA A 153 24.57 -13.27 -1.17
C ALA A 153 24.67 -11.74 -1.20
N GLY A 154 25.64 -11.20 -0.46
CA GLY A 154 26.07 -9.83 -0.68
C GLY A 154 26.66 -9.71 -2.08
N CYS A 155 26.02 -8.94 -2.95
CA CYS A 155 26.60 -8.53 -4.23
C CYS A 155 27.49 -7.31 -3.98
N HIS A 156 28.72 -7.55 -3.54
CA HIS A 156 29.82 -6.60 -3.65
C HIS A 156 30.68 -7.03 -4.83
N ASP A 157 30.67 -6.27 -5.92
CA ASP A 157 31.79 -6.30 -6.87
C ASP A 157 32.17 -4.86 -7.25
N SER A 158 33.38 -4.47 -6.86
CA SER A 158 34.05 -3.25 -7.28
C SER A 158 35.50 -3.62 -7.56
N PRO A 159 36.04 -3.36 -8.76
CA PRO A 159 37.36 -3.84 -9.14
C PRO A 159 38.45 -3.08 -8.36
N LYS A 160 39.46 -3.82 -7.88
CA LYS A 160 40.67 -3.25 -7.29
C LYS A 160 41.55 -2.66 -8.40
N LYS A 161 41.92 -1.39 -8.24
CA LYS A 161 42.95 -0.72 -9.05
C LYS A 161 44.27 -1.53 -9.01
N GLN A 162 44.88 -1.70 -10.18
CA GLN A 162 46.33 -1.84 -10.31
C GLN A 162 46.88 -0.51 -10.80
#